data_AF-A0A2W6ZTV9-F1
#
_entry.id   AF-A0A2W6ZTV9-F1
#
_cell.length_a   1.000
_cell.length_b   1.000
_cell.length_c   1.000
_cell.angle_alpha   90.00
_cell.angle_beta   90.00
_cell.angle_gamma   90.00
#
_symmetry.space_group_name_H-M   'P 1'
#
loop_
_entity.id
_entity.type
_entity.pdbx_description
1 polymer ?
#
loop_
_entity_poly.entity_id
_entity_poly.type
_entity_poly.pdbx_seq_one_letter_code
_entity_poly.pdbx_strand_id
1 'polypeptide(L)'
;MNPAVAFTLILLSLMIGSGVVSASWGFTLGRQALTGVRQPETRPTSGSPVAREAGAASHGNVVLVNEAEVLEQVKARISGGGQ
;
A
#
# COMPACT_ATOMS: atom_id res chain seq x y z
N MET A 1 -17.98 -50.86 -12.14
CA MET A 1 -17.48 -49.88 -11.13
C MET A 1 -18.45 -49.89 -9.96
N ASN A 2 -17.99 -49.99 -8.71
CA ASN A 2 -18.88 -49.98 -7.55
C ASN A 2 -19.25 -48.52 -7.21
N PRO A 3 -20.55 -48.14 -7.24
CA PRO A 3 -20.97 -46.77 -6.98
C PRO A 3 -20.59 -46.28 -5.57
N ALA A 4 -20.55 -47.16 -4.57
CA ALA A 4 -20.11 -46.79 -3.22
C ALA A 4 -18.64 -46.36 -3.21
N VAL A 5 -17.78 -47.07 -3.93
CA VAL A 5 -16.34 -46.75 -4.05
C VAL A 5 -16.14 -45.43 -4.80
N ALA A 6 -16.94 -45.17 -5.84
CA ALA A 6 -16.89 -43.87 -6.53
C ALA A 6 -17.29 -42.72 -5.60
N PHE A 7 -18.35 -42.90 -4.81
CA PHE A 7 -18.85 -41.88 -3.90
C PHE A 7 -17.84 -41.57 -2.78
N THR A 8 -17.18 -42.59 -2.21
CA THR A 8 -16.16 -42.36 -1.17
C THR A 8 -14.94 -41.62 -1.70
N LEU A 9 -14.47 -41.93 -2.92
CA LEU A 9 -13.35 -41.22 -3.54
C LEU A 9 -13.67 -39.76 -3.83
N ILE A 10 -14.89 -39.47 -4.27
CA ILE A 10 -15.37 -38.09 -4.48
C ILE A 10 -15.39 -37.34 -3.15
N LEU A 11 -16.00 -37.91 -2.12
CA LEU A 11 -16.08 -37.28 -0.80
C LEU A 11 -14.69 -37.05 -0.18
N LEU A 12 -13.79 -38.01 -0.31
CA LEU A 12 -12.41 -37.89 0.17
C LEU A 12 -11.66 -36.75 -0.55
N SER A 13 -11.82 -36.66 -1.87
CA SER A 13 -11.22 -35.60 -2.68
C SER A 13 -11.78 -34.22 -2.31
N LEU A 14 -13.09 -34.12 -2.06
CA LEU A 14 -13.73 -32.88 -1.60
C LEU A 14 -13.24 -32.46 -0.21
N MET A 15 -13.08 -33.39 0.73
CA MET A 15 -12.57 -33.09 2.07
C MET A 15 -11.17 -32.48 1.99
N ILE A 16 -10.28 -33.08 1.20
CA ILE A 16 -8.92 -32.56 0.98
C ILE A 16 -8.97 -31.18 0.31
N GLY A 17 -9.76 -31.03 -0.76
CA GLY A 17 -9.89 -29.77 -1.49
C GLY A 17 -10.42 -28.64 -0.62
N SER A 18 -11.48 -28.90 0.15
CA SER A 18 -12.10 -27.92 1.05
C SER A 18 -11.15 -27.45 2.15
N GLY A 19 -10.34 -28.36 2.71
CA GLY A 19 -9.31 -28.03 3.70
C GLY A 19 -8.26 -27.06 3.17
N VAL A 20 -7.74 -27.28 1.96
CA VAL A 20 -6.72 -26.42 1.34
C VAL A 20 -7.28 -25.02 1.05
N VAL A 21 -8.47 -24.93 0.46
CA VAL A 21 -9.10 -23.63 0.14
C VAL A 21 -9.37 -22.84 1.43
N SER A 22 -9.93 -23.49 2.45
CA SER A 22 -10.22 -22.84 3.74
C SER A 22 -8.95 -22.38 4.45
N ALA A 23 -7.89 -23.20 4.46
CA ALA A 23 -6.61 -22.83 5.05
C ALA A 23 -5.95 -21.65 4.32
N SER A 24 -6.03 -21.61 2.98
CA SER A 24 -5.46 -20.53 2.19
C SER A 24 -6.12 -19.17 2.50
N TRP A 25 -7.45 -19.13 2.59
CA TRP A 25 -8.16 -17.92 2.98
C TRP A 25 -7.93 -17.55 4.45
N GLY A 26 -7.99 -18.53 5.36
CA GLY A 26 -7.70 -18.30 6.78
C GLY A 26 -6.29 -17.74 7.00
N PHE A 27 -5.29 -18.21 6.26
CA PHE A 27 -3.93 -17.68 6.31
C PHE A 27 -3.85 -16.24 5.81
N THR A 28 -4.51 -15.91 4.70
CA THR A 28 -4.54 -14.52 4.20
C THR A 28 -5.23 -13.57 5.17
N LEU A 29 -6.32 -14.01 5.80
CA LEU A 29 -7.06 -13.21 6.76
C LEU A 29 -6.25 -13.03 8.06
N GLY A 30 -5.58 -14.09 8.53
CA GLY A 30 -4.66 -14.04 9.67
C GLY A 30 -3.45 -13.13 9.43
N ARG A 31 -2.85 -13.15 8.23
CA ARG A 31 -1.75 -12.24 7.88
C ARG A 31 -2.22 -10.79 7.86
N GLN A 32 -3.43 -10.54 7.37
CA GLN A 32 -4.01 -9.20 7.29
C GLN A 32 -4.28 -8.63 8.69
N ALA A 33 -4.78 -9.46 9.60
CA ALA A 33 -4.98 -9.09 10.99
C ALA A 33 -3.66 -8.65 11.68
N LEU A 34 -2.54 -9.32 11.40
CA LEU A 34 -1.22 -8.94 11.92
C LEU A 34 -0.65 -7.67 11.26
N THR A 35 -1.06 -7.36 10.02
CA THR A 35 -0.63 -6.12 9.32
C THR A 35 -1.52 -4.91 9.61
N GLY A 36 -2.69 -5.10 10.22
CA GLY A 36 -3.61 -4.02 10.61
C GLY A 36 -3.04 -3.07 11.69
N VAL A 37 -1.90 -3.41 12.29
CA VAL A 37 -1.13 -2.57 13.22
C VAL A 37 0.18 -2.09 12.58
N ARG A 38 0.19 -1.80 11.28
CA ARG A 38 1.18 -0.85 10.75
C ARG A 38 0.59 0.53 10.80
N GLN A 39 1.20 1.37 11.64
CA GLN A 39 0.93 2.80 11.65
C GLN A 39 1.05 3.33 10.21
N PRO A 40 0.12 4.19 9.78
CA PRO A 40 0.24 4.87 8.50
C PRO A 40 1.59 5.60 8.52
N GLU A 41 2.49 5.24 7.61
CA GLU A 41 3.68 6.04 7.32
C GLU A 41 3.14 7.38 6.81
N THR A 42 3.00 8.35 7.71
CA THR A 42 2.55 9.70 7.42
C THR A 42 3.70 10.46 6.77
N ARG A 43 4.09 10.04 5.57
CA ARG A 43 4.87 10.88 4.68
C ARG A 43 4.02 11.24 3.47
N PRO A 44 3.34 12.41 3.48
CA PRO A 44 2.54 12.87 2.35
C PRO A 44 3.48 13.36 1.24
N THR A 45 4.21 12.45 0.58
CA THR A 45 5.07 12.79 -0.58
C THR A 45 5.11 11.67 -1.62
N SER A 46 4.00 11.03 -1.98
CA SER A 46 4.00 10.17 -3.18
C SER A 46 2.61 9.95 -3.79
N GLY A 47 1.76 10.98 -3.75
CA GLY A 47 0.43 10.95 -4.37
C GLY A 47 0.29 11.75 -5.67
N SER A 48 1.37 12.35 -6.18
CA SER A 48 1.33 13.05 -7.47
C SER A 48 1.86 12.14 -8.57
N PRO A 49 1.06 11.79 -9.60
CA PRO A 49 1.55 11.08 -10.76
C PRO A 49 2.25 12.10 -11.66
N VAL A 50 3.47 12.51 -11.31
CA VAL A 50 4.35 13.16 -12.29
C VAL A 50 4.94 12.04 -13.14
N ALA A 51 4.69 12.14 -14.44
CA ALA A 51 5.04 11.18 -15.46
C ALA A 51 6.46 10.61 -15.28
N ARG A 52 6.57 9.30 -15.50
CA ARG A 52 7.84 8.57 -15.58
C ARG A 52 8.68 9.15 -16.72
N GLU A 53 9.67 9.98 -16.39
CA GLU A 53 10.84 10.15 -17.25
C GLU A 53 11.90 9.15 -16.77
N ALA A 54 12.25 8.21 -17.64
CA ALA A 54 13.26 7.20 -17.35
C ALA A 54 14.66 7.84 -17.37
N GLY A 55 15.37 7.74 -16.25
CA GLY A 55 16.81 7.93 -16.22
C GLY A 55 17.31 9.25 -15.66
N ALA A 56 17.27 9.42 -14.35
CA ALA A 56 18.28 10.20 -13.64
C ALA A 56 18.35 9.74 -12.19
N ALA A 57 19.50 9.18 -11.81
CA ALA A 57 19.85 8.97 -10.42
C ALA A 57 19.86 10.33 -9.71
N SER A 58 18.81 10.67 -8.95
CA SER A 58 18.74 11.94 -8.20
C SER A 58 19.28 11.77 -6.79
N HIS A 59 20.60 11.57 -6.69
CA HIS A 59 21.35 12.24 -5.63
C HIS A 59 21.55 13.68 -6.12
N GLY A 60 20.54 14.54 -5.92
CA GLY A 60 20.55 15.83 -6.59
C GLY A 60 19.62 16.86 -5.96
N ASN A 61 20.26 17.83 -5.31
CA ASN A 61 19.77 19.17 -5.02
C ASN A 61 18.97 19.37 -3.71
N VAL A 62 19.70 19.40 -2.59
CA VAL A 62 19.29 20.23 -1.45
C VAL A 62 19.41 21.69 -1.92
N VAL A 63 18.29 22.28 -2.33
CA VAL A 63 18.23 23.71 -2.65
C VAL A 63 18.33 24.48 -1.34
N LEU A 64 19.48 25.12 -1.08
CA LEU A 64 19.59 26.11 -0.02
C LEU A 64 18.79 27.34 -0.43
N VAL A 65 17.66 27.56 0.25
CA VAL A 65 16.84 28.75 0.05
C VAL A 65 17.35 29.87 0.97
N ASN A 66 17.38 31.11 0.48
CA ASN A 66 17.78 32.25 1.29
C ASN A 66 16.62 32.65 2.22
N GLU A 67 16.87 32.66 3.53
CA GLU A 67 15.86 32.96 4.55
C GLU A 67 15.19 34.33 4.33
N ALA A 68 15.92 35.34 3.79
CA ALA A 68 15.35 36.66 3.54
C ALA A 68 14.21 36.62 2.50
N GLU A 69 14.36 35.80 1.46
CA GLU A 69 13.36 35.63 0.40
C GLU A 69 12.12 34.88 0.90
N VAL A 70 12.31 33.89 1.79
CA VAL A 70 11.22 33.19 2.46
C VAL A 70 10.42 34.15 3.34
N LEU A 71 11.10 34.99 4.13
CA LEU A 71 10.45 35.96 5.00
C LEU A 71 9.67 37.03 4.22
N GLU A 72 10.18 37.48 3.07
CA GLU A 72 9.48 38.40 2.18
C GLU A 72 8.22 37.74 1.58
N GLN A 73 8.34 36.50 1.11
CA GLN A 73 7.21 35.76 0.57
C GLN A 73 6.12 35.50 1.63
N VAL A 74 6.51 35.17 2.87
CA VAL A 74 5.57 34.98 3.98
C VAL A 74 4.87 36.29 4.34
N LYS A 75 5.61 37.41 4.41
CA LYS A 75 5.01 38.73 4.65
C LYS A 75 4.03 39.14 3.56
N ALA A 76 4.37 38.89 2.29
CA ALA A 76 3.48 39.17 1.16
C ALA A 76 2.18 38.35 1.24
N ARG A 77 2.26 37.07 1.63
CA ARG A 77 1.07 36.22 1.85
C ARG A 77 0.21 36.67 3.03
N ILE A 78 0.83 37.06 4.15
CA ILE A 78 0.10 37.55 5.33
C ILE A 78 -0.56 38.90 5.05
N SER A 79 0.12 39.79 4.32
CA SER A 79 -0.42 41.10 3.94
C SER A 79 -1.50 41.03 2.85
N GLY A 80 -1.45 40.02 1.97
CA GLY A 80 -2.41 39.83 0.88
C GLY A 80 -3.61 38.94 1.23
N GLY A 81 -3.55 38.17 2.32
CA GLY A 81 -4.62 37.29 2.79
C GLY A 81 -5.55 37.93 3.85
N GLY A 82 -5.51 39.26 3.98
CA GLY A 82 -6.26 40.04 4.96
C GLY A 82 -7.28 41.01 4.35
N GLN A 83 -7.87 40.67 3.20
CA GLN A 83 -9.09 41.29 2.64
C GLN A 83 -10.06 40.21 2.20
#